data_AF-A0A6N6L6L3-F1
#
_entry.id   AF-A0A6N6L6L3-F1
#
_cell.length_a   1.000
_cell.length_b   1.000
_cell.length_c   1.000
_cell.angle_alpha   90.00
_cell.angle_beta   90.00
_cell.angle_gamma   90.00
#
_symmetry.space_group_name_H-M   'P 1'
#
loop_
_entity.id
_entity.type
_entity.pdbx_description
1 polymer ?
#
loop_
_entity_poly.entity_id
_entity_poly.type
_entity_poly.pdbx_seq_one_letter_code
_entity_poly.pdbx_strand_id
1 'polypeptide(L)'
;ELALCARLAAFAEVVQSAAADYAPHQVAFYLKDLAGEFHSWYNAERMLVDDQALMLARLALAAAVRQVLASGLALLGVSAPASM
;
A
#
# COMPACT_ATOMS: atom_id res chain seq x y z
N GLU A 1 -3.51 3.86 -11.65
CA GLU A 1 -3.95 2.57 -11.05
C GLU A 1 -2.92 1.45 -11.24
N LEU A 2 -2.53 1.09 -12.48
CA LEU A 2 -1.55 0.02 -12.73
C LEU A 2 -0.21 0.17 -11.97
N ALA A 3 0.30 1.39 -11.84
CA ALA A 3 1.51 1.66 -11.07
C ALA A 3 1.39 1.22 -9.59
N LEU A 4 0.26 1.53 -8.94
CA LEU A 4 -0.02 1.07 -7.57
C LEU A 4 -0.16 -0.46 -7.52
N CYS A 5 -0.81 -1.09 -8.51
CA CYS A 5 -0.88 -2.55 -8.57
C CYS A 5 0.52 -3.18 -8.67
N ALA A 6 1.39 -2.62 -9.51
CA ALA A 6 2.77 -3.08 -9.64
C ALA A 6 3.57 -2.85 -8.34
N ARG A 7 3.38 -1.70 -7.68
CA ARG A 7 3.98 -1.42 -6.37
C ARG A 7 3.58 -2.49 -5.35
N LEU A 8 2.28 -2.76 -5.22
CA LEU A 8 1.76 -3.78 -4.30
C LEU A 8 2.33 -5.17 -4.57
N ALA A 9 2.48 -5.56 -5.84
CA ALA A 9 3.06 -6.85 -6.22
C ALA A 9 4.53 -7.00 -5.77
N ALA A 10 5.29 -5.90 -5.69
CA ALA A 10 6.69 -5.90 -5.27
C ALA A 10 6.87 -6.08 -3.75
N PHE A 11 5.82 -5.94 -2.93
CA PHE A 11 5.95 -5.97 -1.47
C PHE A 11 6.60 -7.26 -0.95
N ALA A 12 6.23 -8.41 -1.50
CA ALA A 12 6.76 -9.70 -1.06
C ALA A 12 8.28 -9.81 -1.28
N GLU A 13 8.77 -9.32 -2.43
CA GLU A 13 10.19 -9.29 -2.76
C GLU A 13 10.95 -8.33 -1.84
N VAL A 14 10.39 -7.15 -1.57
CA VAL A 14 10.99 -6.18 -0.62
C VAL A 14 11.14 -6.79 0.78
N VAL A 15 10.12 -7.52 1.26
CA VAL A 15 10.19 -8.18 2.58
C VAL A 15 11.26 -9.28 2.58
N GLN A 16 11.36 -10.07 1.52
CA GLN A 16 12.38 -11.12 1.39
C GLN A 16 13.79 -10.53 1.35
N SER A 17 14.03 -9.47 0.57
CA SER A 17 15.33 -8.78 0.51
C SER A 17 15.69 -8.17 1.87
N ALA A 18 14.76 -7.48 2.50
CA ALA A 18 14.99 -6.86 3.81
C ALA A 18 15.34 -7.90 4.88
N ALA A 19 14.71 -9.08 4.83
CA ALA A 19 15.02 -10.18 5.73
C ALA A 19 16.40 -10.80 5.46
N ALA A 20 16.74 -11.04 4.19
CA ALA A 20 18.03 -11.60 3.81
C ALA A 20 19.21 -10.69 4.19
N ASP A 21 19.02 -9.38 4.04
CA ASP A 21 20.05 -8.37 4.29
C ASP A 21 20.07 -7.85 5.75
N TYR A 22 19.17 -8.33 6.61
CA TYR A 22 18.92 -7.75 7.95
C TYR A 22 18.69 -6.23 7.91
N ALA A 23 17.95 -5.76 6.89
CA ALA A 23 17.79 -4.36 6.54
C ALA A 23 16.32 -3.88 6.68
N PRO A 24 15.75 -3.79 7.91
CA PRO A 24 14.34 -3.45 8.14
C PRO A 24 13.93 -2.06 7.61
N HIS A 25 14.88 -1.15 7.45
CA HIS A 25 14.64 0.18 6.87
C HIS A 25 14.12 0.12 5.42
N GLN A 26 14.43 -0.95 4.67
CA GLN A 26 13.91 -1.14 3.32
C GLN A 26 12.37 -1.26 3.33
N VAL A 27 11.81 -1.98 4.31
CA VAL A 27 10.36 -2.07 4.50
C VAL A 27 9.79 -0.69 4.84
N ALA A 28 10.43 0.03 5.78
CA ALA A 28 9.97 1.37 6.16
C ALA A 28 9.94 2.36 4.98
N PHE A 29 10.99 2.36 4.14
CA PHE A 29 11.03 3.19 2.93
C PHE A 29 9.98 2.78 1.92
N TYR A 30 9.81 1.48 1.68
CA TYR A 30 8.78 1.00 0.77
C TYR A 30 7.38 1.44 1.22
N LEU A 31 7.05 1.34 2.51
CA LEU A 31 5.75 1.74 3.06
C LEU A 31 5.52 3.25 2.96
N LYS A 32 6.56 4.06 3.23
CA LYS A 32 6.50 5.52 3.09
C LYS A 32 6.16 5.92 1.65
N ASP A 33 6.85 5.31 0.68
CA ASP A 33 6.61 5.58 -0.73
C ASP A 33 5.22 5.11 -1.17
N LEU A 34 4.81 3.89 -0.79
CA LEU A 34 3.47 3.36 -1.10
C LEU A 34 2.37 4.29 -0.55
N ALA A 35 2.52 4.79 0.68
CA ALA A 35 1.59 5.74 1.27
C ALA A 35 1.54 7.06 0.49
N GLY A 36 2.70 7.56 0.03
CA GLY A 36 2.79 8.76 -0.81
C GLY A 36 2.12 8.58 -2.17
N GLU A 37 2.43 7.50 -2.88
CA GLU A 37 1.82 7.15 -4.18
C GLU A 37 0.29 6.99 -4.05
N PHE A 38 -0.17 6.31 -3.00
CA PHE A 38 -1.60 6.16 -2.72
C PHE A 38 -2.27 7.50 -2.42
N HIS A 39 -1.64 8.37 -1.61
CA HIS A 39 -2.18 9.70 -1.30
C HIS A 39 -2.33 10.56 -2.56
N SER A 40 -1.31 10.56 -3.44
CA SER A 40 -1.38 11.27 -4.72
C SER A 40 -2.50 10.74 -5.61
N TRP A 41 -2.64 9.41 -5.72
CA TRP A 41 -3.71 8.79 -6.50
C TRP A 41 -5.11 9.09 -5.93
N TYR A 42 -5.28 9.00 -4.61
CA TYR A 42 -6.56 9.27 -3.95
C TYR A 42 -7.03 10.72 -4.15
N ASN A 43 -6.10 11.68 -4.18
CA ASN A 43 -6.42 13.08 -4.47
C ASN A 43 -6.76 13.31 -5.95
N ALA A 44 -6.15 12.56 -6.87
CA ALA A 44 -6.35 12.72 -8.30
C ALA A 44 -7.61 12.04 -8.82
N GLU A 45 -8.01 10.92 -8.20
CA GLU A 45 -9.07 10.04 -8.70
C GLU A 45 -10.30 10.02 -7.80
N ARG A 46 -11.48 10.22 -8.39
CA ARG A 46 -12.75 10.14 -7.65
C ARG A 46 -13.13 8.69 -7.35
N MET A 47 -13.20 8.32 -6.08
CA MET A 47 -13.50 6.93 -5.69
C MET A 47 -14.97 6.55 -5.93
N LEU A 48 -15.91 7.43 -5.56
CA LEU A 48 -17.35 7.23 -5.66
C LEU A 48 -17.86 7.82 -6.99
N VAL A 49 -18.08 6.94 -7.96
CA VAL A 49 -18.51 7.23 -9.33
C VAL A 49 -19.69 6.33 -9.70
N ASP A 50 -20.46 6.74 -10.72
CA ASP A 50 -21.67 6.01 -11.14
C ASP A 50 -21.36 4.65 -11.79
N ASP A 51 -20.20 4.52 -12.42
CA ASP A 51 -19.72 3.23 -12.93
C ASP A 51 -19.36 2.32 -11.75
N GLN A 52 -20.26 1.38 -11.45
CA GLN A 52 -20.13 0.44 -10.35
C GLN A 52 -18.89 -0.46 -10.50
N ALA A 53 -18.54 -0.89 -11.71
CA ALA A 53 -17.39 -1.77 -11.92
C ALA A 53 -16.09 -1.01 -11.61
N LEU A 54 -15.98 0.24 -12.07
CA LEU A 54 -14.85 1.10 -11.78
C LEU A 54 -14.75 1.43 -10.28
N MET A 55 -15.87 1.81 -9.65
CA MET A 55 -15.92 2.08 -8.21
C MET A 55 -15.43 0.87 -7.39
N LEU A 56 -15.90 -0.33 -7.71
CA LEU A 56 -15.50 -1.56 -7.01
C LEU A 56 -14.01 -1.87 -7.22
N ALA A 57 -13.48 -1.67 -8.42
CA ALA A 57 -12.05 -1.84 -8.70
C ALA A 57 -11.19 -0.89 -7.85
N ARG A 58 -11.59 0.39 -7.73
CA ARG A 58 -10.90 1.40 -6.91
C ARG A 58 -10.96 1.07 -5.42
N LEU A 59 -12.10 0.61 -4.94
CA LEU A 59 -12.25 0.15 -3.56
C LEU A 59 -11.36 -1.07 -3.26
N ALA A 60 -11.28 -2.03 -4.18
CA ALA A 60 -10.39 -3.19 -4.06
C ALA A 60 -8.92 -2.77 -4.01
N LEU A 61 -8.49 -1.84 -4.87
CA LEU A 61 -7.13 -1.28 -4.85
C LEU A 61 -6.82 -0.61 -3.50
N ALA A 62 -7.72 0.24 -3.00
CA ALA A 62 -7.53 0.90 -1.71
C ALA A 62 -7.48 -0.10 -0.54
N ALA A 63 -8.30 -1.16 -0.57
CA ALA A 63 -8.25 -2.22 0.42
C ALA A 63 -6.93 -3.00 0.39
N ALA A 64 -6.38 -3.25 -0.80
CA ALA A 64 -5.08 -3.90 -0.97
C ALA A 64 -3.93 -3.03 -0.43
N VAL A 65 -3.94 -1.72 -0.70
CA VAL A 65 -2.99 -0.77 -0.10
C VAL A 65 -3.07 -0.79 1.42
N ARG A 66 -4.28 -0.72 1.99
CA ARG A 66 -4.49 -0.80 3.44
C ARG A 66 -3.89 -2.09 4.03
N GLN A 67 -4.10 -3.23 3.37
CA GLN A 67 -3.58 -4.52 3.82
C GLN A 67 -2.06 -4.54 3.84
N VAL A 68 -1.41 -4.03 2.79
CA VAL A 68 0.06 -3.97 2.72
C VAL A 68 0.63 -3.02 3.76
N LEU A 69 0.03 -1.84 3.94
CA LEU A 69 0.45 -0.90 4.99
C LEU A 69 0.36 -1.52 6.38
N ALA A 70 -0.77 -2.16 6.71
CA ALA A 70 -0.95 -2.82 8.00
C ALA A 70 0.05 -3.97 8.21
N SER A 71 0.26 -4.79 7.18
CA SER A 71 1.19 -5.93 7.25
C SER A 71 2.64 -5.46 7.44
N GLY A 72 3.07 -4.44 6.68
CA GLY A 72 4.41 -3.89 6.81
C GLY A 72 4.65 -3.16 8.14
N LEU A 73 3.68 -2.39 8.63
CA LEU A 73 3.78 -1.75 9.94
C LEU A 73 3.86 -2.80 11.06
N ALA A 74 3.09 -3.89 10.97
CA ALA A 74 3.15 -5.00 11.92
C ALA A 74 4.54 -5.67 11.95
N LEU A 75 5.17 -5.87 10.78
CA LEU A 75 6.55 -6.37 10.70
C LEU A 75 7.57 -5.46 11.39
N LEU A 76 7.31 -4.15 11.40
CA LEU A 76 8.14 -3.14 12.07
C LEU A 76 7.79 -2.96 13.56
N GLY A 77 6.79 -3.66 14.08
CA GLY A 77 6.33 -3.51 15.47
C GLY A 77 5.54 -2.22 15.72
N VAL A 78 4.94 -1.64 14.67
CA VAL A 78 4.17 -0.38 14.73
C VAL A 78 2.68 -0.67 14.51
N SER A 79 1.81 0.02 15.27
CA SER A 79 0.36 -0.09 15.10
C SER A 79 -0.13 0.62 13.83
N ALA A 80 -1.14 0.05 13.16
CA ALA A 80 -1.89 0.68 12.08
C ALA A 80 -3.30 1.06 12.58
N PRO A 81 -3.53 2.30 13.06
CA PRO A 81 -4.80 2.68 13.66
C PRO A 81 -5.92 2.81 12.61
N ALA A 82 -7.16 2.48 13.01
CA ALA A 82 -8.34 2.61 12.15
C ALA A 82 -8.87 4.05 12.05
N SER A 83 -8.51 4.90 13.01
CA SER A 83 -8.73 6.35 13.02
C SER A 83 -7.51 7.03 13.60
N MET A 84 -7.15 8.17 13.03
CA MET A 84 -6.20 9.11 13.64
C MET A 84 -6.89 9.94 14.72
#